data_AF-A0A356F8R8-F1
#
_entry.id   AF-A0A356F8R8-F1
#
_cell.length_a   1.000
_cell.length_b   1.000
_cell.length_c   1.000
_cell.angle_alpha   90.00
_cell.angle_beta   90.00
_cell.angle_gamma   90.00
#
_symmetry.space_group_name_H-M   'P 1'
#
loop_
_entity.id
_entity.type
_entity.pdbx_description
1 polymer ?
#
loop_
_entity_poly.entity_id
_entity_poly.type
_entity_poly.pdbx_seq_one_letter_code
_entity_poly.pdbx_strand_id
1 'polypeptide(L)'
;MPCPADCGQKEFVDRLVDLLRPLPAASAGIDLPGFLDEKRRKILRLSNLPQLDGLHLAARLERRLKWNILLEADSNAGGVGEARLGAGREFKRLLYLSIGTGLGAALTIEGAPVRVSNNTVGHVAGVPIGGQTRRGAEKLLSARGILGRFRKRGGRSRLPGTLALFELARDGDQAALDTWLETGELLAELLAILVPLLRPDGIIIGGGVAGASEWFLPAARRALRLRLRSYEAGCPEIRAAGLKAYAGAAGAALSARDTLI
;
A
#
# COMPACT_ATOMS: atom_id res chain seq x y z
N MET A 1 -8.93 6.61 11.93
CA MET A 1 -8.66 8.06 11.76
C MET A 1 -9.22 8.82 12.94
N PRO A 2 -8.53 9.86 13.44
CA PRO A 2 -8.95 10.59 14.62
C PRO A 2 -10.12 11.57 14.37
N CYS A 3 -10.50 11.86 13.12
CA CYS A 3 -11.49 12.88 12.78
C CYS A 3 -12.38 12.49 11.57
N PRO A 4 -13.62 12.99 11.48
CA PRO A 4 -14.47 12.88 10.29
C PRO A 4 -13.88 13.55 9.04
N ALA A 5 -14.44 13.26 7.86
CA ALA A 5 -13.88 13.69 6.57
C ALA A 5 -13.97 15.21 6.30
N ASP A 6 -14.80 15.94 7.04
CA ASP A 6 -15.00 17.40 6.96
C ASP A 6 -14.17 18.18 8.00
N CYS A 7 -13.38 17.48 8.80
CA CYS A 7 -12.54 18.06 9.84
C CYS A 7 -11.47 19.01 9.29
N GLY A 8 -11.42 20.24 9.82
CA GLY A 8 -10.43 21.24 9.44
C GLY A 8 -9.02 20.92 9.94
N GLN A 9 -8.00 21.56 9.36
CA GLN A 9 -6.59 21.31 9.71
C GLN A 9 -6.28 21.49 11.19
N LYS A 10 -6.85 22.51 11.84
CA LYS A 10 -6.62 22.79 13.27
C LYS A 10 -7.16 21.64 14.12
N GLU A 11 -8.41 21.26 13.90
CA GLU A 11 -9.07 20.19 14.65
C GLU A 11 -8.34 18.84 14.45
N PHE A 12 -7.91 18.55 13.22
CA PHE A 12 -7.12 17.35 12.93
C PHE A 12 -5.83 17.30 13.77
N VAL A 13 -5.09 18.42 13.85
CA VAL A 13 -3.87 18.52 14.66
C VAL A 13 -4.18 18.43 16.16
N ASP A 14 -5.25 19.08 16.64
CA ASP A 14 -5.69 19.00 18.04
C ASP A 14 -5.93 17.54 18.46
N ARG A 15 -6.74 16.81 17.69
CA ARG A 15 -7.07 15.42 17.99
C ARG A 15 -5.86 14.48 17.91
N LEU A 16 -4.94 14.69 16.96
CA LEU A 16 -3.69 13.93 16.91
C LEU A 16 -2.81 14.18 18.14
N VAL A 17 -2.73 15.43 18.60
CA VAL A 17 -1.97 15.75 19.83
C VAL A 17 -2.59 15.07 21.04
N ASP A 18 -3.92 15.08 21.17
CA ASP A 18 -4.61 14.44 22.29
C ASP A 18 -4.43 12.91 22.28
N LEU A 19 -4.41 12.31 21.08
CA LEU A 19 -4.15 10.88 20.92
C LEU A 19 -2.70 10.50 21.28
N LEU A 20 -1.73 11.33 20.89
CA LEU A 20 -0.31 11.02 21.02
C LEU A 20 0.24 11.38 22.39
N ARG A 21 -0.16 12.51 22.98
CA ARG A 21 0.40 13.04 24.24
C ARG A 21 0.51 12.03 25.40
N PRO A 22 -0.43 11.09 25.60
CA PRO A 22 -0.33 10.12 26.68
C PRO A 22 0.79 9.08 26.50
N LEU A 23 1.34 8.92 25.29
CA LEU A 23 2.34 7.88 25.02
C LEU A 23 3.73 8.33 25.48
N PRO A 24 4.53 7.45 26.13
CA PRO A 24 5.89 7.76 26.57
C PRO A 24 6.87 7.65 25.39
N ALA A 25 6.83 8.62 24.46
CA ALA A 25 7.67 8.63 23.27
C ALA A 25 8.47 9.94 23.15
N ALA A 26 9.58 9.89 22.40
CA ALA A 26 10.35 11.07 22.00
C ALA A 26 10.29 11.33 20.48
N SER A 27 9.72 10.38 19.73
CA SER A 27 9.56 10.47 18.28
C SER A 27 8.32 9.74 17.80
N ALA A 28 7.72 10.21 16.70
CA ALA A 28 6.64 9.52 16.03
C ALA A 28 6.79 9.57 14.51
N GLY A 29 6.50 8.44 13.86
CA GLY A 29 6.27 8.39 12.42
C GLY A 29 4.78 8.38 12.13
N ILE A 30 4.34 9.19 11.18
CA ILE A 30 2.94 9.29 10.76
C ILE A 30 2.84 8.77 9.32
N ASP A 31 2.24 7.60 9.14
CA ASP A 31 1.88 7.11 7.80
C ASP A 31 0.69 7.90 7.23
N LEU A 32 0.77 8.21 5.94
CA LEU A 32 -0.20 9.05 5.25
C LEU A 32 -0.43 8.57 3.80
N PRO A 33 -1.69 8.43 3.35
CA PRO A 33 -2.02 7.98 2.00
C PRO A 33 -1.97 9.14 0.99
N GLY A 34 -0.76 9.56 0.62
CA GLY A 34 -0.57 10.59 -0.40
C GLY A 34 0.86 11.07 -0.57
N PHE A 35 0.99 12.27 -1.15
CA PHE A 35 2.26 12.86 -1.54
C PHE A 35 2.78 13.82 -0.48
N LEU A 36 4.05 13.67 -0.15
CA LEU A 36 4.77 14.46 0.84
C LEU A 36 5.88 15.27 0.17
N ASP A 37 6.28 16.38 0.79
CA ASP A 37 7.46 17.12 0.36
C ASP A 37 8.73 16.27 0.55
N GLU A 38 9.81 16.59 -0.17
CA GLU A 38 11.06 15.83 -0.12
C GLU A 38 11.63 15.68 1.30
N LYS A 39 11.40 16.68 2.16
CA LYS A 39 11.83 16.65 3.56
C LYS A 39 10.93 15.79 4.46
N ARG A 40 9.76 15.35 3.97
CA ARG A 40 8.76 14.55 4.69
C ARG A 40 8.21 15.24 5.94
N ARG A 41 7.89 16.52 5.78
CA ARG A 41 7.44 17.47 6.81
C ARG A 41 6.07 18.06 6.52
N LYS A 42 5.71 18.13 5.23
CA LYS A 42 4.52 18.79 4.70
C LYS A 42 3.73 17.81 3.84
N ILE A 43 2.41 17.86 4.02
CA ILE A 43 1.46 17.19 3.14
C ILE A 43 1.34 18.01 1.86
N LEU A 44 1.74 17.44 0.73
CA LEU A 44 1.51 18.08 -0.58
C LEU A 44 0.09 17.81 -1.05
N ARG A 45 -0.32 16.54 -1.05
CA ARG A 45 -1.64 16.10 -1.51
C ARG A 45 -2.08 14.83 -0.79
N LEU A 46 -3.29 14.80 -0.22
CA LEU A 46 -3.96 13.62 0.32
C LEU A 46 -5.27 13.37 -0.42
N SER A 47 -5.35 12.25 -1.14
CA SER A 47 -6.52 11.93 -1.98
C SER A 47 -7.82 11.83 -1.18
N ASN A 48 -7.74 11.32 0.05
CA ASN A 48 -8.93 11.10 0.90
C ASN A 48 -9.22 12.27 1.85
N LEU A 49 -8.28 13.20 2.02
CA LEU A 49 -8.37 14.31 2.98
C LEU A 49 -7.76 15.59 2.37
N PRO A 50 -8.31 16.08 1.24
CA PRO A 50 -7.74 17.21 0.50
C PRO A 50 -7.67 18.50 1.33
N GLN A 51 -8.48 18.62 2.39
CA GLN A 51 -8.44 19.75 3.31
C GLN A 51 -7.13 19.84 4.10
N LEU A 52 -6.35 18.76 4.16
CA LEU A 52 -5.03 18.73 4.79
C LEU A 52 -3.90 19.08 3.82
N ASP A 53 -4.20 19.31 2.54
CA ASP A 53 -3.21 19.71 1.53
C ASP A 53 -2.51 21.01 1.96
N GLY A 54 -1.19 21.05 1.81
CA GLY A 54 -0.36 22.18 2.21
C GLY A 54 -0.04 22.25 3.71
N LEU A 55 -0.58 21.35 4.56
CA LEU A 55 -0.32 21.36 6.00
C LEU A 55 1.11 20.93 6.33
N HIS A 56 1.85 21.80 7.01
CA HIS A 56 3.12 21.47 7.66
C HIS A 56 2.89 20.66 8.95
N LEU A 57 2.36 19.44 8.80
CA LEU A 57 1.86 18.62 9.90
C LEU A 57 2.96 18.32 10.93
N ALA A 58 4.16 17.96 10.47
CA ALA A 58 5.24 17.59 11.37
C ALA A 58 5.58 18.75 12.33
N ALA A 59 5.88 19.95 11.79
CA ALA A 59 6.20 21.13 12.61
C ALA A 59 5.05 21.58 13.53
N ARG A 60 3.80 21.27 13.19
CA ARG A 60 2.62 21.55 14.05
C ARG A 60 2.58 20.61 15.25
N LEU A 61 2.85 19.33 15.03
CA LEU A 61 2.89 18.32 16.09
C LEU A 61 4.11 18.52 17.01
N GLU A 62 5.30 18.75 16.46
CA GLU A 62 6.52 18.95 17.24
C GLU A 62 6.43 20.12 18.21
N ARG A 63 5.85 21.25 17.79
CA ARG A 63 5.70 22.42 18.66
C ARG A 63 4.90 22.11 19.93
N ARG A 64 3.94 21.17 19.84
CA ARG A 64 2.99 20.83 20.89
C ARG A 64 3.36 19.59 21.69
N LEU A 65 4.07 18.64 21.09
CA LEU A 65 4.49 17.39 21.72
C LEU A 65 5.95 17.42 22.19
N LYS A 66 6.79 18.28 21.59
CA LYS A 66 8.25 18.30 21.77
C LYS A 66 8.94 17.00 21.35
N TRP A 67 8.33 16.28 20.41
CA TRP A 67 8.88 15.05 19.83
C TRP A 67 9.51 15.31 18.47
N ASN A 68 10.34 14.40 17.98
CA ASN A 68 10.73 14.37 16.56
C ASN A 68 9.60 13.72 15.73
N ILE A 69 9.06 14.43 14.73
CA ILE A 69 7.95 13.93 13.92
C ILE A 69 8.38 13.69 12.48
N LEU A 70 8.11 12.50 11.95
CA LEU A 70 8.38 12.20 10.55
C LEU A 70 7.08 11.81 9.85
N LEU A 71 6.86 12.35 8.65
CA LEU A 71 5.78 11.86 7.80
C LEU A 71 6.33 10.76 6.89
N GLU A 72 5.54 9.72 6.62
CA GLU A 72 5.93 8.69 5.67
C GLU A 72 4.75 8.35 4.74
N ALA A 73 5.06 8.12 3.47
CA ALA A 73 4.05 7.63 2.54
C ALA A 73 3.59 6.23 2.98
N ASP A 74 2.29 5.97 2.98
CA ASP A 74 1.71 4.70 3.41
C ASP A 74 2.34 3.47 2.73
N SER A 75 2.65 3.56 1.43
CA SER A 75 3.30 2.48 0.70
C SER A 75 4.73 2.23 1.18
N ASN A 76 5.51 3.29 1.42
CA ASN A 76 6.86 3.17 2.00
C ASN A 76 6.81 2.63 3.41
N ALA A 77 5.91 3.15 4.23
CA ALA A 77 5.74 2.71 5.60
C ALA A 77 5.40 1.20 5.62
N GLY A 78 4.43 0.75 4.83
CA GLY A 78 4.14 -0.67 4.67
C GLY A 78 5.35 -1.49 4.19
N GLY A 79 6.08 -0.98 3.19
CA GLY A 79 7.28 -1.64 2.66
C GLY A 79 8.40 -1.79 3.70
N VAL A 80 8.69 -0.74 4.47
CA VAL A 80 9.69 -0.77 5.55
C VAL A 80 9.25 -1.72 6.67
N GLY A 81 7.98 -1.67 7.06
CA GLY A 81 7.43 -2.57 8.06
C GLY A 81 7.61 -4.03 7.67
N GLU A 82 7.19 -4.40 6.45
CA GLU A 82 7.31 -5.77 5.95
C GLU A 82 8.75 -6.21 5.72
N ALA A 83 9.62 -5.33 5.25
CA ALA A 83 11.03 -5.62 5.02
C ALA A 83 11.83 -5.82 6.32
N ARG A 84 11.44 -5.19 7.43
CA ARG A 84 12.21 -5.27 8.69
C ARG A 84 11.59 -6.15 9.75
N LEU A 85 10.26 -6.22 9.80
CA LEU A 85 9.51 -6.91 10.85
C LEU A 85 8.52 -7.96 10.32
N GLY A 86 8.16 -7.91 9.04
CA GLY A 86 7.10 -8.74 8.47
C GLY A 86 7.57 -9.89 7.58
N ALA A 87 6.77 -10.19 6.57
CA ALA A 87 6.93 -11.35 5.68
C ALA A 87 8.08 -11.19 4.66
N GLY A 88 8.71 -10.01 4.60
CA GLY A 88 9.77 -9.69 3.66
C GLY A 88 11.18 -9.62 4.26
N ARG A 89 11.37 -10.03 5.52
CA ARG A 89 12.63 -9.89 6.27
C ARG A 89 13.87 -10.52 5.63
N GLU A 90 13.69 -11.56 4.84
CA GLU A 90 14.79 -12.26 4.17
C GLU A 90 15.13 -11.67 2.79
N PHE A 91 14.29 -10.79 2.25
CA PHE A 91 14.50 -10.18 0.96
C PHE A 91 15.33 -8.91 1.12
N LYS A 92 16.51 -8.87 0.48
CA LYS A 92 17.33 -7.66 0.44
C LYS A 92 16.64 -6.58 -0.38
N ARG A 93 16.10 -6.93 -1.54
CA ARG A 93 15.34 -6.02 -2.40
C ARG A 93 13.88 -6.44 -2.40
N LEU A 94 13.05 -5.71 -1.65
CA LEU A 94 11.64 -6.03 -1.49
C LEU A 94 10.77 -5.04 -2.27
N LEU A 95 9.93 -5.54 -3.16
CA LEU A 95 8.82 -4.78 -3.74
C LEU A 95 7.56 -5.00 -2.90
N TYR A 96 7.07 -3.95 -2.27
CA TYR A 96 5.79 -3.94 -1.56
C TYR A 96 4.72 -3.27 -2.43
N LEU A 97 3.57 -3.92 -2.59
CA LEU A 97 2.38 -3.36 -3.23
C LEU A 97 1.25 -3.23 -2.21
N SER A 98 0.76 -2.01 -1.98
CA SER A 98 -0.42 -1.75 -1.16
C SER A 98 -1.67 -1.71 -2.04
N ILE A 99 -2.55 -2.70 -1.88
CA ILE A 99 -3.79 -2.79 -2.66
C ILE A 99 -4.99 -2.60 -1.73
N GLY A 100 -5.68 -1.47 -1.87
CA GLY A 100 -6.82 -1.10 -1.03
C GLY A 100 -7.80 -0.24 -1.82
N THR A 101 -8.13 0.95 -1.29
CA THR A 101 -8.91 1.94 -2.05
C THR A 101 -8.19 2.40 -3.31
N GLY A 102 -6.85 2.46 -3.25
CA GLY A 102 -5.97 2.73 -4.38
C GLY A 102 -4.89 1.66 -4.53
N LEU A 103 -3.88 1.97 -5.34
CA LEU A 103 -2.72 1.11 -5.57
C LEU A 103 -1.40 1.88 -5.36
N GLY A 104 -0.66 1.51 -4.32
CA GLY A 104 0.65 2.08 -4.01
C GLY A 104 1.78 1.04 -4.14
N ALA A 105 3.01 1.52 -4.32
CA ALA A 105 4.20 0.68 -4.29
C ALA A 105 5.33 1.31 -3.47
N ALA A 106 6.20 0.45 -2.96
CA ALA A 106 7.49 0.82 -2.40
C ALA A 106 8.53 -0.24 -2.79
N LEU A 107 9.73 0.19 -3.13
CA LEU A 107 10.91 -0.68 -3.19
C LEU A 107 11.72 -0.40 -1.93
N THR A 108 12.16 -1.45 -1.25
CA THR A 108 13.18 -1.32 -0.21
C THR A 108 14.43 -2.07 -0.63
N ILE A 109 15.59 -1.55 -0.23
CA ILE A 109 16.90 -2.18 -0.38
C ILE A 109 17.49 -2.25 1.02
N GLU A 110 17.79 -3.45 1.48
CA GLU A 110 18.31 -3.75 2.83
C GLU A 110 17.43 -3.14 3.93
N GLY A 111 16.11 -3.20 3.73
CA GLY A 111 15.11 -2.65 4.66
C GLY A 111 14.97 -1.13 4.64
N ALA A 112 15.79 -0.40 3.87
CA ALA A 112 15.63 1.04 3.66
C ALA A 112 14.77 1.31 2.41
N PRO A 113 13.79 2.21 2.45
CA PRO A 113 12.96 2.48 1.29
C PRO A 113 13.72 3.34 0.28
N VAL A 114 13.61 2.96 -0.99
CA VAL A 114 14.10 3.76 -2.12
C VAL A 114 13.13 4.92 -2.33
N ARG A 115 13.62 6.13 -2.11
CA ARG A 115 12.85 7.37 -2.29
C ARG A 115 13.40 8.12 -3.49
N VAL A 116 12.57 8.38 -4.50
CA VAL A 116 12.87 9.32 -5.58
C VAL A 116 12.02 10.59 -5.39
N SER A 117 11.81 11.39 -6.44
CA SER A 117 10.98 12.60 -6.38
C SER A 117 9.61 12.32 -5.73
N ASN A 118 9.19 13.19 -4.80
CA ASN A 118 7.99 13.04 -3.97
C ASN A 118 7.99 11.78 -3.05
N ASN A 119 9.17 11.25 -2.73
CA ASN A 119 9.42 10.17 -1.76
C ASN A 119 8.90 8.78 -2.11
N THR A 120 8.38 8.50 -3.30
CA THR A 120 7.88 7.15 -3.66
C THR A 120 8.61 6.62 -4.88
N VAL A 121 8.58 5.31 -5.13
CA VAL A 121 9.24 4.67 -6.30
C VAL A 121 8.53 4.88 -7.64
N GLY A 122 7.73 5.94 -7.74
CA GLY A 122 6.88 6.24 -8.89
C GLY A 122 5.43 5.81 -8.71
N HIS A 123 4.61 6.13 -9.71
CA HIS A 123 3.15 5.98 -9.65
C HIS A 123 2.67 4.70 -10.35
N VAL A 124 2.82 3.55 -9.68
CA VAL A 124 2.44 2.22 -10.23
C VAL A 124 0.94 2.11 -10.56
N ALA A 125 0.09 2.88 -9.89
CA ALA A 125 -1.35 2.99 -10.17
C ALA A 125 -1.66 3.36 -11.62
N GLY A 126 -0.74 4.11 -12.27
CA GLY A 126 -0.86 4.57 -13.64
C GLY A 126 -0.59 3.51 -14.71
N VAL A 127 0.11 2.41 -14.35
CA VAL A 127 0.66 1.45 -15.31
C VAL A 127 -0.44 0.80 -16.15
N PRO A 128 -0.33 0.79 -17.50
CA PRO A 128 -1.23 0.08 -18.39
C PRO A 128 -1.21 -1.43 -18.15
N ILE A 129 -2.37 -2.02 -17.84
CA ILE A 129 -2.58 -3.48 -17.79
C ILE A 129 -4.01 -3.78 -18.28
N GLY A 130 -4.32 -5.04 -18.61
CA GLY A 130 -5.66 -5.46 -19.02
C GLY A 130 -6.20 -4.68 -20.22
N GLY A 131 -5.32 -4.31 -21.17
CA GLY A 131 -5.66 -3.55 -22.38
C GLY A 131 -6.06 -2.07 -22.14
N GLN A 132 -5.90 -1.53 -20.92
CA GLN A 132 -6.23 -0.14 -20.61
C GLN A 132 -5.04 0.80 -20.88
N THR A 133 -5.27 1.96 -21.51
CA THR A 133 -4.22 2.91 -21.89
C THR A 133 -3.92 4.02 -20.87
N ARG A 134 -4.76 4.23 -19.83
CA ARG A 134 -4.54 5.21 -18.74
C ARG A 134 -5.07 4.71 -17.39
N ARG A 135 -4.32 4.93 -16.30
CA ARG A 135 -4.64 4.49 -14.92
C ARG A 135 -5.09 3.03 -14.87
N GLY A 136 -4.39 2.17 -15.62
CA GLY A 136 -4.82 0.80 -15.88
C GLY A 136 -4.83 -0.04 -14.62
N ALA A 137 -3.71 -0.05 -13.91
CA ALA A 137 -3.49 -0.93 -12.76
C ALA A 137 -4.45 -0.62 -11.61
N GLU A 138 -4.55 0.63 -11.14
CA GLU A 138 -5.43 0.95 -10.00
C GLU A 138 -6.91 0.72 -10.32
N LYS A 139 -7.36 1.11 -11.53
CA LYS A 139 -8.76 0.94 -11.96
C LYS A 139 -9.21 -0.51 -11.93
N LEU A 140 -8.26 -1.44 -12.05
CA LEU A 140 -8.50 -2.87 -12.06
C LEU A 140 -8.18 -3.52 -10.71
N LEU A 141 -7.06 -3.19 -10.07
CA LEU A 141 -6.60 -3.91 -8.87
C LEU A 141 -7.11 -3.32 -7.57
N SER A 142 -7.54 -2.05 -7.54
CA SER A 142 -8.16 -1.48 -6.32
C SER A 142 -9.43 -2.23 -5.93
N ALA A 143 -9.83 -2.11 -4.67
CA ALA A 143 -11.08 -2.65 -4.15
C ALA A 143 -12.28 -2.25 -5.02
N ARG A 144 -12.34 -1.00 -5.48
CA ARG A 144 -13.39 -0.52 -6.39
C ARG A 144 -13.34 -1.22 -7.75
N GLY A 145 -12.14 -1.45 -8.29
CA GLY A 145 -11.94 -2.16 -9.55
C GLY A 145 -12.40 -3.62 -9.47
N ILE A 146 -11.99 -4.32 -8.42
CA ILE A 146 -12.36 -5.72 -8.14
C ILE A 146 -13.88 -5.85 -8.02
N LEU A 147 -14.52 -5.05 -7.15
CA LEU A 147 -15.98 -5.08 -6.97
C LEU A 147 -16.73 -4.70 -8.25
N GLY A 148 -16.17 -3.79 -9.04
CA GLY A 148 -16.71 -3.42 -10.34
C GLY A 148 -16.72 -4.57 -11.35
N ARG A 149 -15.67 -5.42 -11.35
CA ARG A 149 -15.61 -6.63 -12.18
C ARG A 149 -16.57 -7.71 -11.71
N PHE A 150 -16.65 -7.96 -10.41
CA PHE A 150 -17.63 -8.90 -9.84
C PHE A 150 -19.06 -8.55 -10.28
N ARG A 151 -19.44 -7.27 -10.19
CA ARG A 151 -20.76 -6.80 -10.65
C ARG A 151 -20.98 -7.04 -12.15
N LYS A 152 -19.97 -6.85 -12.99
CA LYS A 152 -20.07 -7.12 -14.44
C LYS A 152 -20.26 -8.60 -14.75
N ARG A 153 -19.84 -9.49 -13.85
CA ARG A 153 -20.03 -10.95 -13.95
C ARG A 153 -21.40 -11.43 -13.45
N GLY A 154 -22.34 -10.52 -13.18
CA GLY A 154 -23.68 -10.88 -12.68
C GLY A 154 -23.75 -11.11 -11.18
N GLY A 155 -22.67 -10.84 -10.43
CA GLY A 155 -22.66 -10.92 -8.97
C GLY A 155 -23.65 -9.95 -8.31
N ARG A 156 -24.07 -10.27 -7.07
CA ARG A 156 -25.02 -9.45 -6.28
C ARG A 156 -24.61 -7.97 -6.29
N SER A 157 -25.57 -7.09 -6.56
CA SER A 157 -25.31 -5.66 -6.66
C SER A 157 -25.07 -5.04 -5.28
N ARG A 158 -23.95 -4.31 -5.14
CA ARG A 158 -23.51 -3.50 -3.97
C ARG A 158 -23.01 -4.27 -2.74
N LEU A 159 -21.88 -4.96 -2.88
CA LEU A 159 -21.09 -5.38 -1.73
C LEU A 159 -20.49 -4.18 -0.97
N PRO A 160 -20.42 -4.20 0.37
CA PRO A 160 -19.86 -3.12 1.18
C PRO A 160 -18.34 -2.99 1.06
N GLY A 161 -17.65 -4.04 0.58
CA GLY A 161 -16.20 -4.06 0.43
C GLY A 161 -15.70 -5.40 -0.08
N THR A 162 -14.39 -5.50 -0.29
CA THR A 162 -13.73 -6.74 -0.74
C THR A 162 -13.80 -7.87 0.28
N LEU A 163 -14.01 -7.57 1.57
CA LEU A 163 -14.25 -8.59 2.58
C LEU A 163 -15.54 -9.38 2.30
N ALA A 164 -16.63 -8.70 1.92
CA ALA A 164 -17.87 -9.41 1.56
C ALA A 164 -17.70 -10.27 0.30
N LEU A 165 -16.85 -9.85 -0.64
CA LEU A 165 -16.50 -10.65 -1.81
C LEU A 165 -15.65 -11.87 -1.46
N PHE A 166 -14.78 -11.74 -0.46
CA PHE A 166 -14.02 -12.85 0.10
C PHE A 166 -14.93 -13.91 0.72
N GLU A 167 -15.91 -13.49 1.53
CA GLU A 167 -16.88 -14.41 2.15
C GLU A 167 -17.69 -15.17 1.09
N LEU A 168 -18.13 -14.49 0.02
CA LEU A 168 -18.82 -15.16 -1.10
C LEU A 168 -17.95 -16.22 -1.78
N ALA A 169 -16.66 -15.93 -2.00
CA ALA A 169 -15.74 -16.91 -2.59
C ALA A 169 -15.55 -18.12 -1.67
N ARG A 170 -15.46 -17.89 -0.34
CA ARG A 170 -15.41 -18.96 0.66
C ARG A 170 -16.67 -19.83 0.64
N ASP A 171 -17.83 -19.22 0.40
CA ASP A 171 -19.11 -19.91 0.30
C ASP A 171 -19.34 -20.57 -1.10
N GLY A 172 -18.35 -20.52 -1.99
CA GLY A 172 -18.37 -21.19 -3.30
C GLY A 172 -19.07 -20.41 -4.42
N ASP A 173 -19.30 -19.11 -4.25
CA ASP A 173 -19.86 -18.26 -5.32
C ASP A 173 -18.88 -18.19 -6.50
N GLN A 174 -19.30 -18.75 -7.64
CA GLN A 174 -18.45 -18.87 -8.82
C GLN A 174 -18.03 -17.50 -9.39
N ALA A 175 -18.93 -16.51 -9.36
CA ALA A 175 -18.60 -15.17 -9.86
C ALA A 175 -17.55 -14.49 -8.97
N ALA A 176 -17.57 -14.74 -7.66
CA ALA A 176 -16.57 -14.27 -6.72
C ALA A 176 -15.21 -14.95 -6.95
N LEU A 177 -15.20 -16.27 -7.07
CA LEU A 177 -13.99 -17.05 -7.38
C LEU A 177 -13.34 -16.61 -8.69
N ASP A 178 -14.13 -16.48 -9.76
CA ASP A 178 -13.64 -16.01 -11.06
C ASP A 178 -13.09 -14.58 -11.00
N THR A 179 -13.69 -13.72 -10.17
CA THR A 179 -13.21 -12.35 -9.98
C THR A 179 -11.84 -12.34 -9.28
N TRP A 180 -11.61 -13.19 -8.29
CA TRP A 180 -10.31 -13.32 -7.64
C TRP A 180 -9.25 -13.95 -8.54
N LEU A 181 -9.64 -14.95 -9.34
CA LEU A 181 -8.77 -15.54 -10.35
C LEU A 181 -8.27 -14.49 -11.35
N GLU A 182 -9.20 -13.71 -11.93
CA GLU A 182 -8.87 -12.60 -12.83
C GLU A 182 -8.00 -11.53 -12.14
N THR A 183 -8.25 -11.26 -10.85
CA THR A 183 -7.43 -10.32 -10.07
C THR A 183 -5.98 -10.80 -9.97
N GLY A 184 -5.75 -12.11 -9.82
CA GLY A 184 -4.42 -12.69 -9.84
C GLY A 184 -3.73 -12.54 -11.20
N GLU A 185 -4.46 -12.76 -12.30
CA GLU A 185 -3.93 -12.62 -13.67
C GLU A 185 -3.53 -11.17 -13.98
N LEU A 186 -4.37 -10.20 -13.59
CA LEU A 186 -4.09 -8.77 -13.75
C LEU A 186 -2.91 -8.32 -12.87
N LEU A 187 -2.79 -8.86 -11.65
CA LEU A 187 -1.63 -8.61 -10.81
C LEU A 187 -0.35 -9.13 -11.48
N ALA A 188 -0.39 -10.32 -12.08
CA ALA A 188 0.75 -10.86 -12.82
C ALA A 188 1.14 -10.02 -14.03
N GLU A 189 0.19 -9.38 -14.72
CA GLU A 189 0.51 -8.42 -15.79
C GLU A 189 1.28 -7.20 -15.27
N LEU A 190 0.83 -6.61 -14.17
CA LEU A 190 1.56 -5.51 -13.54
C LEU A 190 2.97 -5.95 -13.12
N LEU A 191 3.07 -7.10 -12.46
CA LEU A 191 4.34 -7.62 -11.98
C LEU A 191 5.29 -8.01 -13.12
N ALA A 192 4.79 -8.46 -14.26
CA ALA A 192 5.62 -8.76 -15.43
C ALA A 192 6.31 -7.49 -16.00
N ILE A 193 5.73 -6.31 -15.75
CA ILE A 193 6.36 -5.01 -16.09
C ILE A 193 7.36 -4.62 -15.00
N LEU A 194 6.99 -4.73 -13.72
CA LEU A 194 7.80 -4.24 -12.61
C LEU A 194 9.02 -5.13 -12.31
N VAL A 195 8.90 -6.45 -12.44
CA VAL A 195 9.96 -7.40 -12.03
C VAL A 195 11.23 -7.24 -12.86
N PRO A 196 11.19 -7.18 -14.21
CA PRO A 196 12.40 -6.98 -15.00
C PRO A 196 13.09 -5.63 -14.72
N LEU A 197 12.32 -4.59 -14.41
CA LEU A 197 12.81 -3.23 -14.16
C LEU A 197 13.43 -3.08 -12.76
N LEU A 198 12.75 -3.56 -11.73
CA LEU A 198 13.13 -3.35 -10.34
C LEU A 198 13.94 -4.50 -9.76
N ARG A 199 13.89 -5.67 -10.42
CA ARG A 199 14.55 -6.91 -10.03
C ARG A 199 14.37 -7.26 -8.54
N PRO A 200 13.17 -7.26 -7.95
CA PRO A 200 13.02 -7.57 -6.54
C PRO A 200 13.42 -9.03 -6.25
N ASP A 201 13.94 -9.29 -5.04
CA ASP A 201 14.19 -10.65 -4.54
C ASP A 201 12.89 -11.30 -4.03
N GLY A 202 11.96 -10.47 -3.56
CA GLY A 202 10.62 -10.89 -3.16
C GLY A 202 9.59 -9.77 -3.27
N ILE A 203 8.32 -10.17 -3.32
CA ILE A 203 7.17 -9.28 -3.48
C ILE A 203 6.18 -9.52 -2.35
N ILE A 204 5.79 -8.46 -1.65
CA ILE A 204 4.76 -8.49 -0.63
C ILE A 204 3.53 -7.71 -1.08
N ILE A 205 2.37 -8.37 -1.01
CA ILE A 205 1.06 -7.76 -1.28
C ILE A 205 0.40 -7.41 0.06
N GLY A 206 0.27 -6.13 0.33
CA GLY A 206 -0.43 -5.57 1.49
C GLY A 206 -1.69 -4.80 1.12
N GLY A 207 -2.18 -4.00 2.07
CA GLY A 207 -3.45 -3.29 1.95
C GLY A 207 -4.67 -4.18 2.19
N GLY A 208 -5.87 -3.58 2.15
CA GLY A 208 -7.12 -4.25 2.51
C GLY A 208 -7.49 -5.45 1.62
N VAL A 209 -6.93 -5.56 0.42
CA VAL A 209 -7.16 -6.69 -0.50
C VAL A 209 -6.33 -7.92 -0.12
N ALA A 210 -5.20 -7.74 0.58
CA ALA A 210 -4.30 -8.86 0.95
C ALA A 210 -4.99 -9.93 1.82
N GLY A 211 -6.07 -9.59 2.51
CA GLY A 211 -6.89 -10.56 3.27
C GLY A 211 -7.50 -11.67 2.40
N ALA A 212 -7.68 -11.45 1.10
CA ALA A 212 -8.19 -12.45 0.15
C ALA A 212 -7.07 -13.17 -0.64
N SER A 213 -5.82 -13.07 -0.17
CA SER A 213 -4.63 -13.54 -0.90
C SER A 213 -4.67 -15.01 -1.32
N GLU A 214 -5.33 -15.88 -0.55
CA GLU A 214 -5.49 -17.30 -0.91
C GLU A 214 -6.20 -17.51 -2.25
N TRP A 215 -7.11 -16.61 -2.62
CA TRP A 215 -7.92 -16.72 -3.84
C TRP A 215 -7.23 -16.18 -5.08
N PHE A 216 -6.26 -15.27 -4.95
CA PHE A 216 -5.65 -14.61 -6.13
C PHE A 216 -4.13 -14.80 -6.24
N LEU A 217 -3.38 -15.03 -5.15
CA LEU A 217 -1.92 -15.21 -5.24
C LEU A 217 -1.50 -16.49 -5.97
N PRO A 218 -2.19 -17.65 -5.86
CA PRO A 218 -1.84 -18.82 -6.66
C PRO A 218 -1.91 -18.53 -8.17
N ALA A 219 -2.96 -17.84 -8.60
CA ALA A 219 -3.14 -17.40 -9.98
C ALA A 219 -2.05 -16.40 -10.40
N ALA A 220 -1.76 -15.40 -9.56
CA ALA A 220 -0.72 -14.42 -9.82
C ALA A 220 0.66 -15.07 -10.00
N ARG A 221 1.05 -16.00 -9.11
CA ARG A 221 2.32 -16.73 -9.19
C ARG A 221 2.41 -17.55 -10.48
N ARG A 222 1.34 -18.29 -10.83
CA ARG A 222 1.30 -19.09 -12.06
C ARG A 222 1.42 -18.20 -13.30
N ALA A 223 0.60 -17.16 -13.40
CA ALA A 223 0.59 -16.26 -14.55
C ALA A 223 1.91 -15.48 -14.69
N LEU A 224 2.52 -15.05 -13.58
CA LEU A 224 3.79 -14.33 -13.60
C LEU A 224 4.93 -15.23 -14.08
N ARG A 225 5.02 -16.47 -13.59
CA ARG A 225 6.01 -17.45 -14.08
C ARG A 225 5.91 -17.68 -15.58
N LEU A 226 4.68 -17.74 -16.12
CA LEU A 226 4.47 -17.88 -17.57
C LEU A 226 4.95 -16.65 -18.34
N ARG A 227 4.71 -15.44 -17.82
CA ARG A 227 5.12 -14.17 -18.44
C ARG A 227 6.62 -13.94 -18.39
N LEU A 228 7.28 -14.47 -17.35
CA LEU A 228 8.72 -14.35 -17.14
C LEU A 228 9.52 -15.57 -17.62
N ARG A 229 8.97 -16.42 -18.50
CA ARG A 229 9.65 -17.63 -19.00
C ARG A 229 11.03 -17.35 -19.62
N SER A 230 11.16 -16.21 -20.30
CA SER A 230 12.42 -15.78 -20.94
C SER A 230 13.26 -14.86 -20.05
N TYR A 231 12.88 -14.67 -18.79
CA TYR A 231 13.59 -13.80 -17.86
C TYR A 231 14.56 -14.63 -17.01
N GLU A 232 15.85 -14.55 -17.31
CA GLU A 232 16.89 -15.42 -16.75
C GLU A 232 17.01 -15.35 -15.23
N ALA A 233 16.72 -14.21 -14.61
CA ALA A 233 16.78 -14.06 -13.15
C ALA A 233 15.62 -14.75 -12.41
N GLY A 234 14.66 -15.33 -13.14
CA GLY A 234 13.55 -16.09 -12.58
C GLY A 234 12.42 -15.23 -12.00
N CYS A 235 11.45 -15.91 -11.40
CA CYS A 235 10.28 -15.27 -10.80
C CYS A 235 10.48 -15.09 -9.29
N PRO A 236 10.39 -13.86 -8.75
CA PRO A 236 10.50 -13.65 -7.31
C PRO A 236 9.34 -14.32 -6.56
N GLU A 237 9.57 -14.59 -5.28
CA GLU A 237 8.50 -15.08 -4.41
C GLU A 237 7.46 -13.99 -4.16
N ILE A 238 6.18 -14.35 -4.19
CA ILE A 238 5.07 -13.45 -3.88
C ILE A 238 4.38 -13.93 -2.61
N ARG A 239 4.24 -13.07 -1.60
CA ARG A 239 3.52 -13.36 -0.36
C ARG A 239 2.53 -12.27 0.02
N ALA A 240 1.59 -12.60 0.89
CA ALA A 240 0.77 -11.61 1.57
C ALA A 240 1.57 -10.93 2.70
N ALA A 241 1.20 -9.69 3.03
CA ALA A 241 1.77 -8.94 4.15
C ALA A 241 1.59 -9.68 5.48
N GLY A 242 2.68 -9.82 6.25
CA GLY A 242 2.69 -10.53 7.53
C GLY A 242 2.16 -9.67 8.69
N LEU A 243 2.38 -8.35 8.64
CA LEU A 243 1.96 -7.40 9.68
C LEU A 243 0.50 -6.94 9.50
N LYS A 244 -0.15 -7.35 8.40
CA LYS A 244 -1.55 -7.04 8.09
C LYS A 244 -1.82 -5.52 8.22
N ALA A 245 -2.76 -5.13 9.08
CA ALA A 245 -3.14 -3.73 9.30
C ALA A 245 -2.06 -2.88 9.97
N TYR A 246 -1.03 -3.49 10.57
CA TYR A 246 0.00 -2.78 11.33
C TYR A 246 1.26 -2.45 10.51
N ALA A 247 1.34 -2.89 9.25
CA ALA A 247 2.53 -2.70 8.42
C ALA A 247 2.93 -1.22 8.29
N GLY A 248 1.95 -0.35 8.02
CA GLY A 248 2.15 1.11 7.91
C GLY A 248 2.67 1.72 9.22
N ALA A 249 1.92 1.54 10.32
CA ALA A 249 2.30 2.10 11.61
C ALA A 249 3.69 1.63 12.07
N ALA A 250 3.99 0.34 11.92
CA ALA A 250 5.29 -0.22 12.28
C ALA A 250 6.43 0.38 11.44
N GLY A 251 6.26 0.46 10.13
CA GLY A 251 7.29 1.03 9.26
C GLY A 251 7.45 2.54 9.39
N ALA A 252 6.38 3.28 9.69
CA ALA A 252 6.48 4.70 10.00
C ALA A 252 7.28 4.92 11.29
N ALA A 253 7.01 4.14 12.34
CA ALA A 253 7.77 4.20 13.59
C ALA A 253 9.25 3.85 13.37
N LEU A 254 9.56 2.83 12.56
CA LEU A 254 10.94 2.49 12.18
C LEU A 254 11.62 3.63 11.42
N SER A 255 10.95 4.20 10.42
CA SER A 255 11.47 5.33 9.66
C SER A 255 11.74 6.56 10.54
N ALA A 256 10.90 6.83 11.54
CA ALA A 256 11.14 7.92 12.51
C ALA A 256 12.33 7.62 13.41
N ARG A 257 12.45 6.39 13.92
CA ARG A 257 13.59 5.96 14.74
C ARG A 257 14.92 6.11 14.01
N ASP A 258 14.97 5.77 12.73
CA ASP A 258 16.20 5.88 11.91
C ASP A 258 16.70 7.33 11.75
N THR A 259 15.86 8.34 12.01
CA THR A 259 16.27 9.75 11.96
C THR A 259 16.86 10.29 13.26
N LEU A 260 16.83 9.48 14.33
CA LEU A 260 17.40 9.83 15.64
C LEU A 260 18.85 9.39 15.81
N ILE A 261 19.37 8.56 14.89
CA ILE A 261 20.73 7.99 14.89
C ILE A 261 21.58 8.79 13.91
#